data_AF-A0A348RZH3-F1
#
_entry.id   AF-A0A348RZH3-F1
#
_cell.length_a   1.000
_cell.length_b   1.000
_cell.length_c   1.000
_cell.angle_alpha   90.00
_cell.angle_beta   90.00
_cell.angle_gamma   90.00
#
_symmetry.space_group_name_H-M   'P 1'
#
loop_
_entity.id
_entity.type
_entity.pdbx_description
1 polymer ?
#
loop_
_entity_poly.entity_id
_entity_poly.type
_entity_poly.pdbx_seq_one_letter_code
_entity_poly.pdbx_strand_id
1 'polypeptide(L)'
;MVILTLFSMLIQAQIAYLLTGLYFSVLWSILFYNLFPAPAIRVSTSLFCFVGTALVSVSILSLFFKLPFVNLPLDFIQSPSHLERFMGFWLWSALPEELLKVFMLYVPSRRHDIKFPSTFAYYGMIYGLGFGIYEGMNYQMTVI
;
A
#
# COMPACT_ATOMS: atom_id res chain seq x y z
N MET A 1 -5.08 11.05 17.01
CA MET A 1 -4.59 12.43 17.26
C MET A 1 -4.00 12.55 18.66
N VAL A 2 -4.76 12.36 19.74
CA VAL A 2 -4.25 12.42 21.13
C VAL A 2 -3.09 11.46 21.43
N ILE A 3 -3.19 10.22 20.92
CA ILE A 3 -2.12 9.20 21.06
C ILE A 3 -0.82 9.65 20.37
N LEU A 4 -0.92 10.21 19.15
CA LEU A 4 0.23 10.63 18.35
C LEU A 4 0.94 11.82 19.00
N THR A 5 0.18 12.78 19.54
CA THR A 5 0.71 13.94 20.28
C THR A 5 1.34 13.56 21.61
N LEU A 6 0.87 12.51 22.28
CA LEU A 6 1.48 12.01 23.52
C LEU A 6 2.79 11.27 23.22
N PHE A 7 2.82 10.42 22.18
CA PHE A 7 4.01 9.64 21.83
C PHE A 7 5.10 10.48 21.16
N SER A 8 4.75 11.49 20.35
CA SER A 8 5.74 12.37 19.72
C SER A 8 6.55 13.21 20.71
N MET A 9 6.01 13.44 21.91
CA MET A 9 6.70 14.15 23.00
C MET A 9 7.71 13.26 23.75
N LEU A 10 7.61 11.93 23.61
CA LEU A 10 8.37 10.95 24.41
C LEU A 10 9.30 10.07 23.56
N ILE A 11 9.03 9.94 22.26
CA ILE A 11 9.70 9.00 21.36
C ILE A 11 10.03 9.73 20.04
N GLN A 12 11.09 9.27 19.35
CA GLN A 12 11.45 9.72 18.01
C GLN A 12 10.26 9.66 17.04
N ALA A 13 10.06 10.74 16.26
CA ALA A 13 8.90 10.93 15.40
C ALA A 13 8.61 9.75 14.46
N GLN A 14 9.65 9.13 13.89
CA GLN A 14 9.53 7.96 13.00
C GLN A 14 8.80 6.79 13.67
N ILE A 15 9.13 6.50 14.94
CA ILE A 15 8.49 5.42 15.69
C ILE A 15 7.02 5.78 15.99
N ALA A 16 6.73 7.05 16.28
CA ALA A 16 5.35 7.50 16.51
C ALA A 16 4.47 7.34 15.26
N TYR A 17 4.99 7.65 14.07
CA TYR A 17 4.30 7.42 12.80
C TYR A 17 4.09 5.93 12.52
N LEU A 18 5.11 5.09 12.76
CA LEU A 18 4.99 3.64 12.61
C LEU A 18 3.89 3.06 13.52
N LEU A 19 3.91 3.42 14.81
CA LEU A 19 2.91 2.96 15.78
C LEU A 19 1.50 3.41 15.41
N THR A 20 1.38 4.64 14.89
CA THR A 20 0.10 5.16 14.38
C THR A 20 -0.39 4.36 13.18
N GLY A 21 0.50 4.09 12.21
CA GLY A 21 0.18 3.26 11.04
C GLY A 21 -0.29 1.87 11.46
N LEU A 22 0.40 1.23 12.39
CA LEU A 22 0.01 -0.09 12.93
C LEU A 22 -1.35 -0.04 13.64
N TYR A 23 -1.59 0.97 14.47
CA TYR A 23 -2.87 1.16 15.16
C TYR A 23 -4.04 1.24 14.18
N PHE A 24 -3.94 2.08 13.14
CA PHE A 24 -4.98 2.19 12.13
C PHE A 24 -5.10 0.93 11.28
N SER A 25 -4.00 0.24 10.98
CA SER A 25 -4.02 -1.02 10.26
C SER A 25 -4.87 -2.08 10.97
N VAL A 26 -4.74 -2.18 12.29
CA VAL A 26 -5.56 -3.11 13.10
C VAL A 26 -7.03 -2.69 13.07
N LEU A 27 -7.33 -1.41 13.27
CA LEU A 27 -8.71 -0.91 13.21
C LEU A 27 -9.37 -1.20 11.86
N TRP A 28 -8.67 -0.90 10.77
CA TRP A 28 -9.16 -1.17 9.42
C TRP A 28 -9.30 -2.65 9.13
N SER A 29 -8.37 -3.49 9.60
CA SER A 29 -8.47 -4.94 9.45
C SER A 29 -9.72 -5.50 10.16
N ILE A 30 -10.02 -5.02 11.37
CA ILE A 30 -11.24 -5.40 12.11
C ILE A 30 -12.48 -4.93 11.34
N LEU A 31 -12.48 -3.70 10.84
CA LEU A 31 -13.59 -3.15 10.06
C LEU A 31 -13.83 -3.98 8.79
N PHE A 32 -12.79 -4.30 8.03
CA PHE A 32 -12.92 -5.10 6.80
C PHE A 32 -13.36 -6.53 7.06
N TYR A 33 -12.86 -7.15 8.12
CA TYR A 33 -13.29 -8.49 8.51
C TYR A 33 -14.80 -8.55 8.83
N ASN A 34 -15.34 -7.49 9.46
CA ASN A 34 -16.76 -7.45 9.85
C ASN A 34 -17.69 -6.99 8.72
N LEU A 35 -17.29 -6.00 7.92
CA LEU A 35 -18.14 -5.42 6.88
C LEU A 35 -18.11 -6.19 5.55
N PHE A 36 -17.02 -6.92 5.27
CA PHE A 36 -16.86 -7.66 4.02
C PHE A 36 -16.64 -9.15 4.28
N PRO A 37 -17.63 -9.86 4.86
CA PRO A 37 -17.50 -11.29 5.11
C PRO A 37 -17.35 -12.04 3.78
N ALA A 38 -16.30 -12.86 3.67
CA ALA A 38 -16.07 -13.74 2.54
C ALA A 38 -15.81 -15.18 3.01
N PRO A 39 -16.17 -16.19 2.21
CA PRO A 39 -15.93 -17.58 2.58
C PRO A 39 -14.43 -17.89 2.64
N ALA A 40 -14.06 -18.78 3.56
CA ALA A 40 -12.71 -19.35 3.66
C ALA A 40 -11.57 -18.31 3.86
N ILE A 41 -11.86 -17.16 4.48
CA ILE A 41 -10.81 -16.19 4.84
C ILE A 41 -9.86 -16.83 5.87
N ARG A 42 -8.57 -16.83 5.55
CA ARG A 42 -7.47 -17.17 6.45
C ARG A 42 -6.72 -15.92 6.88
N VAL A 43 -6.62 -15.68 8.20
CA VAL A 43 -5.88 -14.55 8.79
C VAL A 43 -4.41 -14.55 8.35
N SER A 44 -3.78 -15.72 8.25
CA SER A 44 -2.40 -15.83 7.77
C SER A 44 -2.22 -15.30 6.35
N THR A 45 -3.23 -15.49 5.49
CA THR A 45 -3.18 -14.98 4.12
C THR A 45 -3.47 -13.48 4.11
N SER A 46 -4.39 -12.98 4.93
CA SER A 46 -4.59 -11.53 5.11
C SER A 46 -3.32 -10.82 5.57
N LEU A 47 -2.59 -11.41 6.54
CA LEU A 47 -1.34 -10.87 7.03
C LEU A 47 -0.25 -10.88 5.94
N PHE A 48 -0.15 -11.97 5.19
CA PHE A 48 0.74 -12.04 4.02
C PHE A 48 0.39 -10.96 2.99
N CYS A 49 -0.89 -10.75 2.70
CA CYS A 49 -1.35 -9.72 1.77
C CYS A 49 -0.92 -8.33 2.25
N PHE A 50 -1.24 -7.99 3.50
CA PHE A 50 -0.95 -6.69 4.10
C PHE A 50 0.56 -6.42 4.20
N VAL A 51 1.33 -7.30 4.84
CA VAL A 51 2.78 -7.13 5.03
C VAL A 51 3.52 -7.24 3.71
N GLY A 52 3.09 -8.16 2.84
CA GLY A 52 3.62 -8.32 1.49
C GLY A 52 3.52 -7.03 0.69
N THR A 53 2.40 -6.33 0.73
CA THR A 53 2.32 -5.00 0.08
C THR A 53 3.19 -3.95 0.72
N ALA A 54 3.07 -3.79 2.03
CA ALA A 54 3.72 -2.70 2.74
C ALA A 54 5.25 -2.77 2.59
N LEU A 55 5.81 -3.98 2.63
CA LEU A 55 7.25 -4.17 2.56
C LEU A 55 7.73 -4.54 1.16
N VAL A 56 7.15 -5.56 0.52
CA VAL A 56 7.69 -6.10 -0.73
C VAL A 56 7.33 -5.21 -1.91
N SER A 57 6.05 -4.89 -2.12
CA SER A 57 5.63 -4.06 -3.26
C SER A 57 6.28 -2.68 -3.22
N VAL A 58 6.28 -2.03 -2.05
CA VAL A 58 6.89 -0.69 -1.92
C VAL A 58 8.41 -0.74 -2.07
N SER A 59 9.09 -1.76 -1.53
CA SER A 59 10.54 -1.89 -1.72
C SER A 59 10.91 -2.15 -3.18
N ILE A 60 10.15 -2.99 -3.88
CA ILE A 60 10.37 -3.25 -5.32
C ILE A 60 10.15 -1.96 -6.11
N LEU A 61 9.07 -1.23 -5.84
CA LEU A 61 8.78 0.03 -6.52
C LEU A 61 9.88 1.08 -6.25
N SER A 62 10.34 1.20 -5.00
CA SER A 62 11.44 2.09 -4.63
C SER A 62 12.74 1.72 -5.33
N LEU A 63 13.05 0.43 -5.45
CA LEU A 63 14.23 -0.04 -6.18
C LEU A 63 14.10 0.22 -7.68
N PHE A 64 12.91 -0.02 -8.25
CA PHE A 64 12.62 0.21 -9.65
C PHE A 64 12.89 1.66 -10.05
N PHE A 65 12.44 2.64 -9.24
CA PHE A 65 12.71 4.05 -9.49
C PHE A 65 14.16 4.49 -9.23
N LYS A 66 14.99 3.66 -8.59
CA LYS A 66 16.43 3.92 -8.40
C LYS A 66 17.30 3.36 -9.53
N LEU A 67 16.74 2.57 -10.45
CA LEU A 67 17.49 1.98 -11.55
C LEU A 67 17.93 3.08 -12.54
N PRO A 68 19.17 3.04 -13.05
CA PRO A 68 19.72 4.10 -13.90
C PRO A 68 19.03 4.22 -15.27
N PHE A 69 18.26 3.22 -15.68
CA PHE A 69 17.52 3.21 -16.94
C PHE A 69 16.06 3.67 -16.78
N VAL A 70 15.58 3.81 -15.54
CA VAL A 70 14.21 4.23 -15.22
C VAL A 70 14.25 5.72 -14.95
N ASN A 71 14.27 6.52 -16.01
CA ASN A 71 14.23 7.98 -15.89
C ASN A 71 12.79 8.44 -15.64
N LEU A 72 12.58 9.22 -14.57
CA LEU A 72 11.31 9.89 -14.34
C LEU A 72 10.99 10.80 -15.55
N PRO A 73 9.77 10.73 -16.14
CA PRO A 73 9.35 11.57 -17.24
C PRO A 73 9.00 12.97 -16.71
N LEU A 74 10.01 13.68 -16.19
CA LEU A 74 9.87 14.98 -15.53
C LEU A 74 9.21 16.00 -16.46
N ASP A 75 9.49 15.93 -17.76
CA ASP A 75 8.88 16.80 -18.77
C ASP A 75 7.36 16.67 -18.81
N PHE A 76 6.83 15.44 -18.67
CA PHE A 76 5.40 15.20 -18.61
C PHE A 76 4.83 15.59 -17.24
N ILE A 77 5.51 15.25 -16.15
CA ILE A 77 5.05 15.51 -14.78
C ILE A 77 5.00 17.01 -14.47
N GLN A 78 5.95 17.79 -14.99
CA GLN A 78 6.06 19.23 -14.77
C GLN A 78 5.40 20.06 -15.89
N SER A 79 4.75 19.41 -16.86
CA SER A 79 4.06 20.10 -17.94
C SER A 79 2.99 21.07 -17.40
N PRO A 80 2.86 22.27 -17.99
CA PRO A 80 1.77 23.19 -17.67
C PRO A 80 0.40 22.63 -18.08
N SER A 81 0.36 21.71 -19.04
CA SER A 81 -0.87 21.04 -19.47
C SER A 81 -1.33 20.02 -18.43
N HIS A 82 -2.58 20.18 -17.95
CA HIS A 82 -3.17 19.25 -16.99
C HIS A 82 -3.25 17.82 -17.51
N LEU A 83 -3.49 17.64 -18.81
CA LEU A 83 -3.61 16.31 -19.42
C LEU A 83 -2.25 15.61 -19.46
N GLU A 84 -1.19 16.30 -19.88
CA GLU A 84 0.16 15.72 -19.93
C GLU A 84 0.67 15.36 -18.54
N ARG A 85 0.42 16.22 -17.54
CA ARG A 85 0.75 15.92 -16.15
C ARG A 85 -0.01 14.71 -15.61
N PHE A 86 -1.31 14.61 -15.88
CA PHE A 86 -2.10 13.44 -15.50
C PHE A 86 -1.54 12.17 -16.13
N MET A 87 -1.25 12.18 -17.43
CA MET A 87 -0.68 11.04 -18.14
C MET A 87 0.70 10.65 -17.59
N GLY A 88 1.54 11.63 -17.24
CA GLY A 88 2.83 11.41 -16.59
C GLY A 88 2.71 10.67 -15.26
N PHE A 89 1.84 11.13 -14.36
CA PHE A 89 1.59 10.43 -13.09
C PHE A 89 0.94 9.07 -13.28
N TRP A 90 -0.03 8.96 -14.18
CA TRP A 90 -0.76 7.71 -14.40
C TRP A 90 0.15 6.61 -14.96
N LEU A 91 0.93 6.90 -16.01
CA LEU A 91 1.81 5.93 -16.65
C LEU A 91 3.02 5.57 -15.79
N TRP A 92 3.57 6.54 -15.07
CA TRP A 92 4.86 6.35 -14.41
C TRP A 92 4.77 6.04 -12.92
N SER A 93 3.71 6.48 -12.24
CA SER A 93 3.49 6.20 -10.81
C SER A 93 2.39 5.17 -10.62
N ALA A 94 1.17 5.49 -11.07
CA ALA A 94 -0.02 4.70 -10.74
C ALA A 94 -0.02 3.31 -11.40
N LEU A 95 0.38 3.23 -12.67
CA LEU A 95 0.34 1.96 -13.41
C LEU A 95 1.36 0.93 -12.87
N PRO A 96 2.66 1.26 -12.66
CA PRO A 96 3.61 0.33 -12.05
C PRO A 96 3.20 -0.12 -10.64
N GLU A 97 2.63 0.81 -9.86
CA GLU A 97 2.11 0.53 -8.53
C GLU A 97 0.97 -0.50 -8.56
N GLU A 98 -0.05 -0.28 -9.39
CA GLU A 98 -1.17 -1.21 -9.52
C GLU A 98 -0.73 -2.56 -10.11
N LEU A 99 0.20 -2.59 -11.06
CA LEU A 99 0.75 -3.84 -11.59
C LEU A 99 1.45 -4.67 -10.50
N LEU A 100 2.21 -4.04 -9.60
CA LEU A 100 2.85 -4.74 -8.49
C LEU A 100 1.84 -5.27 -7.47
N LYS A 101 0.75 -4.53 -7.21
CA LYS A 101 -0.35 -5.01 -6.35
C LYS A 101 -1.03 -6.24 -6.96
N VAL A 102 -1.31 -6.20 -8.27
CA VAL A 102 -1.88 -7.34 -9.01
C VAL A 102 -0.94 -8.53 -9.02
N PHE A 103 0.37 -8.32 -9.26
CA PHE A 103 1.37 -9.39 -9.24
C PHE A 103 1.42 -10.10 -7.88
N MET A 104 1.34 -9.33 -6.80
CA MET A 104 1.37 -9.93 -5.47
C MET A 104 0.07 -10.67 -5.13
N LEU A 105 -1.08 -10.20 -5.61
CA LEU A 105 -2.36 -10.93 -5.55
C LEU A 105 -2.37 -12.19 -6.41
N TYR A 106 -1.56 -12.26 -7.47
CA TYR A 106 -1.44 -13.45 -8.28
C TYR A 106 -0.91 -14.64 -7.46
N VAL A 107 -0.01 -14.43 -6.50
CA VAL A 107 0.53 -15.49 -5.63
C VAL A 107 -0.57 -16.26 -4.87
N PRO A 108 -1.44 -15.62 -4.06
CA PRO A 108 -2.56 -16.30 -3.41
C PRO A 108 -3.61 -16.80 -4.42
N SER A 109 -3.78 -16.15 -5.58
CA SER A 109 -4.74 -16.62 -6.61
C SER A 109 -4.45 -18.05 -7.11
N ARG A 110 -3.19 -18.49 -7.02
CA ARG A 110 -2.78 -19.83 -7.45
C ARG A 110 -3.13 -20.93 -6.44
N ARG A 111 -3.55 -20.57 -5.23
CA ARG A 111 -3.86 -21.54 -4.20
C ARG A 111 -5.28 -22.08 -4.35
N HIS A 112 -5.43 -23.40 -4.28
CA HIS A 112 -6.73 -24.06 -4.45
C HIS A 112 -7.76 -23.74 -3.36
N ASP A 113 -7.36 -23.19 -2.22
CA ASP A 113 -8.26 -22.77 -1.14
C ASP A 113 -9.00 -21.45 -1.44
N ILE A 114 -8.55 -20.67 -2.42
CA ILE A 114 -9.13 -19.36 -2.77
C ILE A 114 -9.85 -19.50 -4.12
N LYS A 115 -11.14 -19.86 -4.06
CA LYS A 115 -11.96 -20.11 -5.27
C LYS A 115 -13.01 -19.05 -5.55
N PHE A 116 -13.40 -18.29 -4.53
CA PHE A 116 -14.50 -17.35 -4.65
C PHE A 116 -14.00 -15.94 -5.00
N PRO A 117 -14.61 -15.26 -5.99
CA PRO A 117 -14.26 -13.89 -6.34
C PRO A 117 -14.39 -12.92 -5.15
N SER A 118 -15.33 -13.15 -4.23
CA SER A 118 -15.49 -12.36 -3.01
C SER A 118 -14.29 -12.48 -2.06
N THR A 119 -13.71 -13.68 -1.91
CA THR A 119 -12.49 -13.90 -1.12
C THR A 119 -11.29 -13.22 -1.77
N PHE A 120 -11.22 -13.25 -3.11
CA PHE A 120 -10.17 -12.55 -3.84
C PHE A 120 -10.29 -11.04 -3.70
N ALA A 121 -11.51 -10.49 -3.80
CA ALA A 121 -11.78 -9.07 -3.57
C ALA A 121 -11.43 -8.66 -2.13
N TYR A 122 -11.75 -9.49 -1.13
CA TYR A 122 -11.35 -9.27 0.26
C TYR A 122 -9.83 -9.14 0.40
N TYR A 123 -9.07 -10.09 -0.15
CA TYR A 123 -7.61 -10.00 -0.13
C TYR A 123 -7.08 -8.81 -0.91
N GLY A 124 -7.70 -8.44 -2.02
CA GLY A 124 -7.40 -7.23 -2.78
C GLY A 124 -7.55 -5.94 -1.96
N MET A 125 -8.60 -5.84 -1.16
CA MET A 125 -8.80 -4.71 -0.24
C MET A 125 -7.71 -4.65 0.83
N ILE A 126 -7.34 -5.80 1.41
CA ILE A 126 -6.27 -5.88 2.40
C ILE A 126 -4.90 -5.51 1.79
N TYR A 127 -4.66 -5.93 0.54
CA TYR A 127 -3.51 -5.52 -0.29
C TYR A 127 -3.44 -4.01 -0.45
N GLY A 128 -4.50 -3.39 -0.98
CA GLY A 128 -4.54 -1.94 -1.21
C GLY A 128 -4.35 -1.14 0.08
N LEU A 129 -4.92 -1.64 1.18
CA LEU A 129 -4.80 -1.01 2.49
C LEU A 129 -3.38 -1.04 3.05
N GLY A 130 -2.68 -2.18 2.96
CA GLY A 130 -1.30 -2.28 3.41
C GLY A 130 -0.36 -1.35 2.64
N PHE A 131 -0.53 -1.27 1.32
CA PHE A 131 0.20 -0.33 0.47
C PHE A 131 -0.07 1.12 0.88
N GLY A 132 -1.35 1.54 0.92
CA GLY A 132 -1.73 2.93 1.16
C GLY A 132 -1.36 3.43 2.54
N ILE A 133 -1.42 2.58 3.58
CA ILE A 133 -0.96 2.97 4.93
C ILE A 133 0.55 3.18 4.93
N TYR A 134 1.33 2.27 4.35
CA TYR A 134 2.79 2.40 4.33
C TYR A 134 3.23 3.66 3.57
N GLU A 135 2.71 3.83 2.36
CA GLU A 135 3.03 4.96 1.50
C GLU A 135 2.59 6.30 2.13
N GLY A 136 1.36 6.34 2.66
CA GLY A 136 0.82 7.52 3.33
C GLY A 136 1.66 7.93 4.54
N MET A 137 2.14 6.98 5.35
CA MET A 137 3.06 7.29 6.45
C MET A 137 4.41 7.80 5.95
N ASN A 138 4.94 7.21 4.87
CA ASN A 138 6.21 7.65 4.29
C ASN A 138 6.15 9.10 3.77
N TYR A 139 5.03 9.49 3.16
CA TYR A 139 4.81 10.89 2.77
C TYR A 139 4.82 11.84 3.97
N GLN A 140 4.17 11.48 5.07
CA GLN A 140 4.17 12.32 6.28
C GLN A 140 5.57 12.43 6.91
N MET A 141 6.41 11.40 6.79
CA MET A 141 7.79 11.46 7.29
C MET A 141 8.73 12.31 6.43
N THR A 142 8.43 12.47 5.14
CA THR A 142 9.29 13.20 4.18
C THR A 142 8.99 14.70 4.12
N VAL A 143 7.81 15.14 4.59
CA VAL A 143 7.37 16.55 4.59
C VAL A 143 7.89 17.33 5.82
N ILE A 144 8.63 16.68 6.72
CA ILE A 144 9.31 17.30 7.88
C ILE A 144 10.70 17.74 7.46
#